data_AF-A0A2Z2HIP7-F1
#
_entry.id   AF-A0A2Z2HIP7-F1
#
_cell.length_a   1.000
_cell.length_b   1.000
_cell.length_c   1.000
_cell.angle_alpha   90.00
_cell.angle_beta   90.00
_cell.angle_gamma   90.00
#
_symmetry.space_group_name_H-M   'P 1'
#
loop_
_entity.id
_entity.type
_entity.pdbx_description
1 polymer ?
#
loop_
_entity_poly.entity_id
_entity_poly.type
_entity_poly.pdbx_seq_one_letter_code
_entity_poly.pdbx_strand_id
1 'polypeptide(L)'
;MVIKIKDTLYLVDTDLYCLSSYKKTYSNEQSLNFVIPIIVILFLGIVYIMSQRADTGYVSFILIGAAAITMVYWVRVIKKMAVEQKPATYEQAREQETKNWVYDLIKGEGEFVFVAEVPGPEDKIAVRLVDGILYVRGTGGFSKEVPIEGANEMQIFDFKYRNGVLTLRIK
;
A
#
# COMPACT_ATOMS: atom_id res chain seq x y z
N MET A 1 -1.91 44.40 -42.24
CA MET A 1 -2.94 43.34 -42.27
C MET A 1 -2.32 42.12 -41.59
N VAL A 2 -2.65 41.91 -40.32
CA VAL A 2 -1.95 40.96 -39.43
C VAL A 2 -2.79 39.70 -39.31
N ILE A 3 -2.24 38.58 -39.76
CA ILE A 3 -2.90 37.27 -39.77
C ILE A 3 -2.74 36.67 -38.36
N LYS A 4 -3.87 36.30 -37.74
CA LYS A 4 -3.96 35.64 -36.43
C LYS A 4 -3.30 34.25 -36.49
N ILE A 5 -2.35 33.98 -35.59
CA ILE A 5 -1.67 32.68 -35.41
C ILE A 5 -2.02 32.09 -34.03
N LYS A 6 -3.28 32.20 -33.58
CA LYS A 6 -3.68 31.78 -32.22
C LYS A 6 -4.44 30.46 -32.13
N ASP A 7 -4.78 29.82 -33.24
CA ASP A 7 -5.73 28.70 -33.24
C ASP A 7 -5.10 27.32 -33.45
N THR A 8 -3.76 27.22 -33.56
CA THR A 8 -3.09 25.93 -33.87
C THR A 8 -2.44 25.26 -32.66
N LEU A 9 -2.42 25.90 -31.50
CA LEU A 9 -1.71 25.40 -30.30
C LEU A 9 -2.61 24.69 -29.28
N TYR A 10 -3.91 24.56 -29.55
CA TYR A 10 -4.89 23.96 -28.64
C TYR A 10 -5.30 22.52 -28.97
N LEU A 11 -4.71 21.90 -30.01
CA LEU A 11 -5.12 20.56 -30.46
C LEU A 11 -4.09 19.44 -30.22
N VAL A 12 -2.99 19.71 -29.49
CA VAL A 12 -1.89 18.74 -29.31
C VAL A 12 -1.69 18.29 -27.85
N ASP A 13 -2.58 18.65 -26.92
CA ASP A 13 -2.38 18.35 -25.49
C ASP A 13 -3.50 17.51 -24.84
N THR A 14 -4.39 16.90 -25.63
CA THR A 14 -5.59 16.20 -25.10
C THR A 14 -5.74 14.74 -25.52
N ASP A 15 -4.67 14.04 -25.90
CA ASP A 15 -4.78 12.63 -26.32
C ASP A 15 -3.72 11.68 -25.74
N LEU A 16 -3.24 11.95 -24.51
CA LEU A 16 -2.29 11.06 -23.83
C LEU A 16 -2.66 10.67 -22.39
N TYR A 17 -3.95 10.63 -22.06
CA TYR A 17 -4.43 10.08 -20.78
C TYR A 17 -5.53 9.04 -20.98
N CYS A 18 -5.18 7.88 -21.54
CA CYS A 18 -5.96 6.65 -21.30
C CYS A 18 -5.21 5.36 -21.69
N LEU A 19 -3.99 5.18 -21.18
CA LEU A 19 -3.45 3.83 -21.04
C LEU A 19 -4.02 3.23 -19.75
N SER A 20 -5.26 2.75 -19.82
CA SER A 20 -5.78 1.85 -18.79
C SER A 20 -4.85 0.65 -18.73
N SER A 21 -4.12 0.50 -17.63
CA SER A 21 -3.32 -0.70 -17.38
C SER A 21 -4.29 -1.85 -17.17
N TYR A 22 -4.60 -2.56 -18.25
CA TYR A 22 -5.45 -3.74 -18.24
C TYR A 22 -4.66 -4.90 -17.63
N LYS A 23 -4.46 -4.87 -16.31
CA LYS A 23 -4.02 -6.06 -15.57
C LYS A 23 -5.22 -7.00 -15.48
N LYS A 24 -5.38 -7.86 -16.49
CA LYS A 24 -6.11 -9.11 -16.32
C LYS A 24 -5.37 -9.90 -15.25
N THR A 25 -5.84 -9.80 -14.02
CA THR A 25 -5.63 -10.87 -13.04
C THR A 25 -6.29 -12.09 -13.63
N TYR A 26 -5.50 -12.92 -14.34
CA TYR A 26 -5.94 -14.26 -14.69
C TYR A 26 -6.40 -14.91 -13.39
N SER A 27 -7.67 -15.29 -13.34
CA SER A 27 -8.26 -16.07 -12.26
C SER A 27 -7.43 -17.35 -12.12
N ASN A 28 -6.46 -17.31 -11.20
CA ASN A 28 -5.44 -18.32 -10.97
C ASN A 28 -6.08 -19.67 -10.61
N GLU A 29 -7.24 -19.61 -9.95
CA GLU A 29 -8.12 -20.73 -9.63
C GLU A 29 -8.67 -21.47 -10.86
N GLN A 30 -9.06 -20.78 -11.95
CA GLN A 30 -9.55 -21.46 -13.16
C GLN A 30 -8.42 -22.17 -13.92
N SER A 31 -7.22 -21.58 -13.99
CA SER A 31 -6.07 -22.24 -14.62
C SER A 31 -5.49 -23.36 -13.76
N LEU A 32 -5.49 -23.22 -12.43
CA LEU A 32 -5.08 -24.29 -11.50
C LEU A 32 -5.94 -25.54 -11.64
N ASN A 33 -7.26 -25.38 -11.75
CA ASN A 33 -8.19 -26.51 -11.92
C ASN A 33 -7.95 -27.32 -13.21
N PHE A 34 -7.34 -26.71 -14.23
CA PHE A 34 -6.94 -27.38 -15.46
C PHE A 34 -5.50 -27.94 -15.41
N VAL A 35 -4.59 -27.20 -14.79
CA VAL A 35 -3.17 -27.59 -14.69
C VAL A 35 -2.97 -28.78 -13.75
N ILE A 36 -3.72 -28.86 -12.65
CA ILE A 36 -3.62 -29.96 -11.67
C ILE A 36 -3.88 -31.33 -12.31
N PRO A 37 -5.01 -31.60 -13.00
CA PRO A 37 -5.26 -32.92 -13.60
C PRO A 37 -4.25 -33.27 -14.69
N ILE A 38 -3.75 -32.28 -15.44
CA ILE A 38 -2.71 -32.51 -16.46
C ILE A 38 -1.40 -32.97 -15.81
N ILE A 39 -0.95 -32.31 -14.74
CA ILE A 39 0.25 -32.70 -14.00
C ILE A 39 0.09 -34.10 -13.41
N VAL A 40 -1.09 -34.43 -12.88
CA VAL A 40 -1.38 -35.77 -12.32
C VAL A 40 -1.31 -36.86 -13.39
N ILE A 41 -1.93 -36.65 -14.56
CA ILE A 41 -1.89 -37.61 -15.67
C ILE A 41 -0.46 -37.79 -16.19
N LEU A 42 0.29 -36.69 -16.32
CA LEU A 42 1.67 -36.72 -16.81
C LEU A 42 2.59 -37.43 -15.81
N PHE A 43 2.39 -37.20 -14.50
CA PHE A 43 3.10 -37.89 -13.43
C PHE A 43 2.79 -39.40 -13.43
N LEU A 44 1.52 -39.79 -13.54
CA LEU A 44 1.11 -41.18 -13.65
C LEU A 44 1.69 -41.86 -14.90
N GLY A 45 1.72 -41.15 -16.04
CA GLY A 45 2.34 -41.64 -17.27
C GLY A 45 3.84 -41.89 -17.13
N ILE A 46 4.57 -40.97 -16.49
CA ILE A 46 6.00 -41.15 -16.21
C ILE A 46 6.23 -42.33 -15.26
N VAL A 47 5.44 -42.44 -14.18
CA VAL A 47 5.52 -43.55 -13.23
C VAL A 47 5.24 -44.89 -13.92
N TYR A 48 4.24 -44.95 -14.80
CA TYR A 48 3.88 -46.15 -15.55
C TYR A 48 4.98 -46.60 -16.54
N ILE A 49 5.58 -45.65 -17.28
CA ILE A 49 6.68 -45.96 -18.21
C ILE A 49 7.94 -46.40 -17.47
N MET A 50 8.25 -45.75 -16.33
CA MET A 50 9.38 -46.13 -15.50
C MET A 50 9.15 -47.49 -14.81
N SER A 51 7.89 -47.81 -14.47
CA SER A 51 7.52 -49.11 -13.92
C SER A 51 7.79 -50.25 -14.88
N GLN A 52 7.55 -50.05 -16.17
CA GLN A 52 7.86 -51.08 -17.16
C GLN A 52 9.36 -51.28 -17.41
N ARG A 53 10.23 -50.40 -16.92
CA ARG A 53 11.70 -50.47 -17.11
C ARG A 53 12.48 -50.83 -15.85
N ALA A 54 11.83 -50.93 -14.69
CA ALA A 54 12.52 -51.09 -13.42
C ALA A 54 12.66 -52.57 -13.03
N ASP A 55 13.66 -53.26 -13.61
CA ASP A 55 14.27 -54.43 -12.97
C ASP A 55 15.04 -54.05 -11.69
N THR A 56 15.20 -52.75 -11.41
CA THR A 56 15.84 -52.18 -10.22
C THR A 56 14.98 -51.10 -9.55
N GLY A 57 14.34 -51.47 -8.44
CA GLY A 57 13.91 -50.62 -7.31
C GLY A 57 13.28 -49.25 -7.58
N TYR A 58 11.95 -49.21 -7.64
CA TYR A 58 11.05 -48.04 -7.62
C TYR A 58 11.29 -46.99 -6.52
N VAL A 59 12.07 -47.36 -5.50
CA VAL A 59 12.29 -46.58 -4.27
C VAL A 59 12.92 -45.22 -4.57
N SER A 60 13.89 -45.15 -5.49
CA SER A 60 14.58 -43.89 -5.81
C SER A 60 13.64 -42.84 -6.39
N PHE A 61 12.66 -43.25 -7.20
CA PHE A 61 11.68 -42.34 -7.79
C PHE A 61 10.66 -41.84 -6.77
N ILE A 62 10.22 -42.71 -5.86
CA ILE A 62 9.33 -42.34 -4.76
C ILE A 62 10.02 -41.32 -3.85
N LEU A 63 11.31 -41.52 -3.56
CA LEU A 63 12.10 -40.59 -2.75
C LEU A 63 12.29 -39.23 -3.42
N ILE A 64 12.58 -39.18 -4.72
CA ILE A 64 12.71 -37.92 -5.47
C ILE A 64 11.37 -37.18 -5.53
N GLY A 65 10.27 -37.91 -5.76
CA GLY A 65 8.91 -37.33 -5.77
C GLY A 65 8.52 -36.76 -4.40
N ALA A 66 8.77 -37.50 -3.33
CA ALA A 66 8.53 -37.04 -1.96
C ALA A 66 9.36 -35.79 -1.63
N ALA A 67 10.66 -35.78 -1.98
CA ALA A 67 11.53 -34.64 -1.77
C ALA A 67 11.06 -33.38 -2.50
N ALA A 68 10.56 -33.52 -3.74
CA ALA A 68 10.02 -32.41 -4.50
C ALA A 68 8.76 -31.82 -3.85
N ILE A 69 7.84 -32.67 -3.38
CA ILE A 69 6.61 -32.23 -2.68
C ILE A 69 6.97 -31.47 -1.41
N THR A 70 7.91 -31.99 -0.62
CA THR A 70 8.39 -31.34 0.61
C THR A 70 9.03 -29.99 0.31
N MET A 71 9.86 -29.87 -0.73
CA MET A 71 10.42 -28.57 -1.14
C MET A 71 9.35 -27.55 -1.53
N VAL A 72 8.34 -27.96 -2.30
CA VAL A 72 7.23 -27.06 -2.68
C VAL A 72 6.45 -26.59 -1.46
N TYR A 73 6.21 -27.48 -0.49
CA TYR A 73 5.56 -27.12 0.77
C TYR A 73 6.38 -26.08 1.54
N TRP A 74 7.68 -26.30 1.72
CA TRP A 74 8.57 -25.34 2.39
C TRP A 74 8.63 -23.99 1.68
N VAL A 75 8.69 -23.96 0.35
CA VAL A 75 8.64 -22.70 -0.43
C VAL A 75 7.33 -21.95 -0.19
N ARG A 76 6.18 -22.65 -0.12
CA ARG A 76 4.90 -22.01 0.21
C ARG A 76 4.87 -21.49 1.64
N VAL A 77 5.41 -22.24 2.61
CA VAL A 77 5.48 -21.83 4.02
C VAL A 77 6.39 -20.61 4.19
N ILE A 78 7.58 -20.61 3.58
CA ILE A 78 8.50 -19.47 3.60
C ILE A 78 7.86 -18.27 2.90
N LYS A 79 7.19 -18.46 1.76
CA LYS A 79 6.47 -17.38 1.08
C LYS A 79 5.34 -16.81 1.95
N LYS A 80 4.62 -17.66 2.69
CA LYS A 80 3.60 -17.22 3.63
C LYS A 80 4.21 -16.40 4.76
N MET A 81 5.32 -16.86 5.34
CA MET A 81 6.06 -16.10 6.35
C MET A 81 6.63 -14.80 5.80
N ALA A 82 7.17 -14.76 4.58
CA ALA A 82 7.72 -13.54 3.97
C ALA A 82 6.63 -12.53 3.55
N VAL A 83 5.42 -13.01 3.24
CA VAL A 83 4.27 -12.17 2.92
C VAL A 83 3.56 -11.68 4.19
N GLU A 84 3.48 -12.51 5.23
CA GLU A 84 3.05 -12.12 6.58
C GLU A 84 4.10 -11.22 7.27
N GLN A 85 5.38 -11.34 6.89
CA GLN A 85 6.49 -10.44 7.21
C GLN A 85 6.72 -9.38 6.12
N LYS A 86 5.71 -9.04 5.30
CA LYS A 86 5.68 -7.69 4.73
C LYS A 86 5.82 -6.74 5.91
N PRO A 87 6.81 -5.83 5.92
CA PRO A 87 7.39 -5.36 7.17
C PRO A 87 6.35 -4.61 7.99
N ALA A 88 5.76 -5.28 8.97
CA ALA A 88 5.11 -4.62 10.08
C ALA A 88 6.08 -3.65 10.78
N THR A 89 7.38 -3.63 10.45
CA THR A 89 8.31 -2.61 10.92
C THR A 89 8.03 -1.20 10.38
N TYR A 90 7.49 -1.02 9.17
CA TYR A 90 7.12 0.33 8.70
C TYR A 90 5.76 0.77 9.24
N GLU A 91 4.80 -0.14 9.40
CA GLU A 91 3.50 0.20 10.00
C GLU A 91 3.53 0.22 11.52
N GLN A 92 4.28 -0.63 12.22
CA GLN A 92 4.40 -0.60 13.68
C GLN A 92 5.27 0.57 14.17
N ALA A 93 6.28 1.02 13.41
CA ALA A 93 6.94 2.29 13.72
C ALA A 93 5.95 3.46 13.54
N ARG A 94 5.16 3.43 12.46
CA ARG A 94 4.13 4.43 12.21
C ARG A 94 3.00 4.36 13.24
N GLU A 95 2.61 3.19 13.74
CA GLU A 95 1.57 2.97 14.75
C GLU A 95 2.07 3.22 16.17
N GLN A 96 3.33 2.91 16.51
CA GLN A 96 3.95 3.30 17.78
C GLN A 96 4.15 4.82 17.85
N GLU A 97 4.55 5.47 16.76
CA GLU A 97 4.53 6.94 16.67
C GLU A 97 3.10 7.50 16.64
N THR A 98 2.11 6.77 16.12
CA THR A 98 0.69 7.22 16.17
C THR A 98 0.09 7.07 17.57
N LYS A 99 0.49 6.06 18.35
CA LYS A 99 0.04 5.87 19.73
C LYS A 99 0.69 6.82 20.75
N ASN A 100 1.87 7.37 20.46
CA ASN A 100 2.59 8.28 21.37
C ASN A 100 2.60 9.75 20.93
N TRP A 101 2.00 10.08 19.79
CA TRP A 101 1.89 11.47 19.36
C TRP A 101 0.78 12.17 20.13
N VAL A 102 1.17 13.09 21.00
CA VAL A 102 0.27 13.86 21.85
C VAL A 102 -0.15 15.13 21.12
N TYR A 103 -1.43 15.41 21.15
CA TYR A 103 -2.00 16.67 20.71
C TYR A 103 -3.04 17.13 21.74
N ASP A 104 -3.16 18.44 21.90
CA ASP A 104 -4.22 19.07 22.67
C ASP A 104 -5.19 19.76 21.71
N LEU A 105 -6.48 19.48 21.88
CA LEU A 105 -7.57 20.14 21.18
C LEU A 105 -8.45 20.86 22.20
N ILE A 106 -8.39 22.18 22.21
CA ILE A 106 -9.13 23.04 23.12
C ILE A 106 -10.35 23.57 22.38
N LYS A 107 -11.54 23.27 22.89
CA LYS A 107 -12.82 23.73 22.35
C LYS A 107 -13.29 24.98 23.11
N GLY A 108 -13.41 26.10 22.40
CA GLY A 108 -14.02 27.34 22.87
C GLY A 108 -15.41 27.58 22.27
N GLU A 109 -16.02 28.71 22.61
CA GLU A 109 -17.29 29.15 22.00
C GLU A 109 -17.05 29.62 20.56
N GLY A 110 -17.25 28.71 19.60
CA GLY A 110 -17.10 28.99 18.17
C GLY A 110 -15.65 29.07 17.68
N GLU A 111 -14.69 28.59 18.47
CA GLU A 111 -13.29 28.46 18.06
C GLU A 111 -12.67 27.16 18.57
N PHE A 112 -11.76 26.60 17.80
CA PHE A 112 -10.91 25.48 18.23
C PHE A 112 -9.44 25.90 18.19
N VAL A 113 -8.70 25.54 19.24
CA VAL A 113 -7.26 25.70 19.30
C VAL A 113 -6.63 24.32 19.33
N PHE A 114 -5.83 24.01 18.31
CA PHE A 114 -5.11 22.75 18.19
C PHE A 114 -3.63 22.98 18.43
N VAL A 115 -3.02 22.17 19.30
CA VAL A 115 -1.60 22.24 19.65
C VAL A 115 -0.98 20.85 19.56
N ALA A 116 0.10 20.69 18.82
CA ALA A 116 0.80 19.41 18.73
C ALA A 116 2.28 19.58 18.39
N GLU A 117 3.10 18.62 18.79
CA GLU A 117 4.51 18.54 18.36
C GLU A 117 4.59 17.95 16.96
N VAL A 118 5.25 18.64 16.03
CA VAL A 118 5.39 18.19 14.64
C VAL A 118 6.86 18.23 14.24
N PRO A 119 7.46 17.13 13.81
CA PRO A 119 8.87 17.09 13.44
C PRO A 119 9.11 17.77 12.09
N GLY A 120 10.03 18.73 12.06
CA GLY A 120 10.53 19.35 10.84
C GLY A 120 10.85 20.83 10.99
N PRO A 121 11.45 21.44 9.98
CA PRO A 121 11.56 22.89 9.91
C PRO A 121 10.22 23.51 9.46
N GLU A 122 10.01 24.77 9.82
CA GLU A 122 8.75 25.52 9.58
C GLU A 122 8.29 25.49 8.12
N ASP A 123 9.23 25.60 7.19
CA ASP A 123 8.99 25.63 5.74
C ASP A 123 8.47 24.31 5.17
N LYS A 124 8.52 23.22 5.94
CA LYS A 124 8.09 21.88 5.51
C LYS A 124 6.87 21.37 6.26
N ILE A 125 6.27 22.18 7.13
CA ILE A 125 5.03 21.83 7.82
C ILE A 125 3.85 22.26 6.93
N ALA A 126 2.98 21.31 6.60
CA ALA A 126 1.77 21.57 5.83
C ALA A 126 0.54 21.11 6.61
N VAL A 127 -0.47 21.96 6.67
CA VAL A 127 -1.71 21.69 7.39
C VAL A 127 -2.90 21.97 6.49
N ARG A 128 -3.90 21.10 6.53
CA ARG A 128 -5.15 21.28 5.79
C ARG A 128 -6.34 20.82 6.62
N LEU A 129 -7.42 21.60 6.62
CA LEU A 129 -8.71 21.22 7.17
C LEU A 129 -9.65 20.91 6.00
N VAL A 130 -10.20 19.70 5.94
CA VAL A 130 -11.18 19.28 4.92
C VAL A 130 -12.25 18.46 5.61
N ASP A 131 -13.52 18.83 5.42
CA ASP A 131 -14.69 18.09 5.95
C ASP A 131 -14.57 17.74 7.44
N GLY A 132 -14.09 18.70 8.25
CA GLY A 132 -13.89 18.53 9.69
C GLY A 132 -12.68 17.66 10.08
N ILE A 133 -11.85 17.24 9.13
CA ILE A 133 -10.63 16.46 9.38
C ILE A 133 -9.40 17.35 9.18
N LEU A 134 -8.57 17.46 10.22
CA LEU A 134 -7.30 18.18 10.20
C LEU A 134 -6.16 17.24 9.80
N TYR A 135 -5.58 17.50 8.64
CA TYR A 135 -4.41 16.81 8.11
C TYR A 135 -3.17 17.61 8.46
N VAL A 136 -2.26 17.00 9.23
CA VAL A 136 -0.97 17.58 9.62
C VAL A 136 0.15 16.78 8.98
N ARG A 137 0.98 17.44 8.17
CA ARG A 137 2.16 16.85 7.52
C ARG A 137 3.43 17.57 7.94
N GLY A 138 4.46 16.81 8.25
CA GLY A 138 5.79 17.29 8.59
C GLY A 138 6.87 16.57 7.80
N THR A 139 8.09 16.57 8.31
CA THR A 139 9.23 15.89 7.69
C THR A 139 9.33 14.41 8.09
N GLY A 140 10.20 13.64 7.43
CA GLY A 140 10.43 12.24 7.77
C GLY A 140 9.25 11.30 7.48
N GLY A 141 8.28 11.74 6.67
CA GLY A 141 7.05 10.97 6.42
C GLY A 141 5.98 11.16 7.50
N PHE A 142 6.15 12.12 8.41
CA PHE A 142 5.16 12.45 9.43
C PHE A 142 3.86 12.96 8.78
N SER A 143 2.78 12.21 8.97
CA SER A 143 1.43 12.57 8.51
C SER A 143 0.41 12.03 9.50
N LYS A 144 -0.40 12.93 10.05
CA LYS A 144 -1.46 12.63 11.03
C LYS A 144 -2.77 13.25 10.60
N GLU A 145 -3.85 12.58 10.96
CA GLU A 145 -5.22 12.98 10.67
C GLU A 145 -5.96 13.07 12.00
N VAL A 146 -6.57 14.22 12.27
CA VAL A 146 -7.27 14.48 13.52
C VAL A 146 -8.70 14.93 13.19
N PRO A 147 -9.72 14.12 13.50
CA PRO A 147 -11.11 14.54 13.33
C PRO A 147 -11.48 15.59 14.38
N ILE A 148 -12.06 16.70 13.95
CA ILE A 148 -12.52 17.79 14.82
C ILE A 148 -14.05 17.89 14.69
N GLU A 149 -14.75 17.45 15.72
CA GLU A 149 -16.21 17.44 15.76
C GLU A 149 -16.77 18.88 15.71
N GLY A 150 -17.58 19.18 14.69
CA GLY A 150 -18.23 20.48 14.53
C GLY A 150 -17.42 21.52 13.73
N ALA A 151 -16.29 21.14 13.14
CA ALA A 151 -15.45 22.02 12.31
C ALA A 151 -15.69 21.89 10.80
N ASN A 152 -16.79 21.27 10.36
CA ASN A 152 -17.07 21.00 8.93
C ASN A 152 -17.12 22.28 8.07
N GLU A 153 -17.58 23.40 8.64
CA GLU A 153 -17.70 24.68 7.95
C GLU A 153 -16.61 25.69 8.37
N MET A 154 -15.71 25.28 9.26
CA MET A 154 -14.68 26.16 9.81
C MET A 154 -13.40 26.16 8.96
N GLN A 155 -12.58 27.19 9.10
CA GLN A 155 -11.32 27.35 8.37
C GLN A 155 -10.17 27.63 9.34
N ILE A 156 -8.94 27.38 8.88
CA ILE A 156 -7.74 27.71 9.64
C ILE A 156 -7.58 29.23 9.61
N PHE A 157 -7.76 29.88 10.77
CA PHE A 157 -7.69 31.32 10.95
C PHE A 157 -6.26 31.79 11.26
N ASP A 158 -5.52 31.03 12.08
CA ASP A 158 -4.13 31.35 12.43
C ASP A 158 -3.28 30.09 12.42
N PHE A 159 -2.04 30.23 11.95
CA PHE A 159 -1.04 29.17 11.86
C PHE A 159 0.27 29.67 12.46
N LYS A 160 0.76 28.99 13.49
CA LYS A 160 2.05 29.29 14.13
C LYS A 160 2.82 28.01 14.36
N TYR A 161 4.09 28.03 14.00
CA TYR A 161 5.02 26.95 14.29
C TYR A 161 6.27 27.51 14.95
N ARG A 162 6.59 27.06 16.16
CA ARG A 162 7.80 27.49 16.88
C ARG A 162 8.39 26.33 17.65
N ASN A 163 9.71 26.15 17.51
CA ASN A 163 10.49 25.17 18.28
C ASN A 163 9.91 23.75 18.27
N GLY A 164 9.39 23.28 17.13
CA GLY A 164 8.79 21.94 17.07
C GLY A 164 7.30 21.88 17.35
N VAL A 165 6.70 22.95 17.87
CA VAL A 165 5.28 22.98 18.27
C VAL A 165 4.45 23.73 17.25
N LEU A 166 3.42 23.05 16.74
CA LEU A 166 2.38 23.60 15.87
C LEU A 166 1.20 24.08 16.72
N THR A 167 0.77 25.32 16.50
CA THR A 167 -0.45 25.90 17.08
C THR A 167 -1.34 26.40 15.95
N LEU A 168 -2.58 25.94 15.94
CA LEU A 168 -3.59 26.33 14.96
C LEU A 168 -4.79 26.91 15.67
N ARG A 169 -5.38 27.96 15.09
CA ARG A 169 -6.68 28.48 15.50
C ARG A 169 -7.67 28.29 14.37
N ILE A 170 -8.80 27.67 14.66
CA ILE A 170 -9.83 27.28 13.70
C ILE A 170 -11.12 28.01 14.08
N LYS A 171 -11.77 28.68 13.10
CA LYS A 171 -12.98 29.48 13.28
C LYS A 171 -13.89 29.38 12.06
#